data_AF-A0AAU8K626-F1
#
_entry.id   AF-A0AAU8K626-F1
#
_cell.length_a   1.000
_cell.length_b   1.000
_cell.length_c   1.000
_cell.angle_alpha   90.00
_cell.angle_beta   90.00
_cell.angle_gamma   90.00
#
_symmetry.space_group_name_H-M   'P 1'
#
loop_
_entity.id
_entity.type
_entity.pdbx_description
1 polymer ?
#
loop_
_entity_poly.entity_id
_entity_poly.type
_entity_poly.pdbx_seq_one_letter_code
_entity_poly.pdbx_strand_id
1 'polypeptide(L)'
;MTVEAWTDAATVLSVTGVDVTDGSITQAQADIEIFTGRTYADTERIRSRDLYWLGRAVAYQAAWRPGQPGIESRMDTTAQSQDGVSANFGPDAVVLAPMAARAINRLSWRRSRTVHIRSPYVDGNTWLGPDPLAEGNDESQPWFPMGGAP
;
A
#
# COMPACT_ATOMS: atom_id res chain seq x y z
N MET A 1 2.03 9.22 28.97
CA MET A 1 0.73 8.82 28.40
C MET A 1 1.08 7.93 27.23
N THR A 2 0.61 6.69 27.18
CA THR A 2 1.00 5.76 26.11
C THR A 2 0.31 6.15 24.80
N VAL A 3 1.08 6.30 23.73
CA VAL A 3 0.54 6.63 22.40
C VAL A 3 -0.11 5.38 21.79
N GLU A 4 -1.32 5.53 21.26
CA GLU A 4 -2.01 4.48 20.49
C GLU A 4 -1.47 4.46 19.05
N ALA A 5 -0.30 3.85 18.85
CA ALA A 5 0.33 3.75 17.53
C ALA A 5 1.03 2.41 17.33
N TRP A 6 1.24 2.03 16.06
CA TRP A 6 1.94 0.78 15.69
C TRP A 6 3.46 0.82 15.91
N THR A 7 4.00 1.91 16.46
CA THR A 7 5.40 2.08 16.81
C THR A 7 5.54 2.97 18.04
N ASP A 8 6.68 2.89 18.71
CA ASP A 8 7.06 3.74 19.83
C ASP A 8 8.32 4.57 19.51
N ALA A 9 8.63 5.55 20.36
CA ALA A 9 9.76 6.46 20.18
C ALA A 9 11.11 5.73 20.13
N ALA A 10 11.29 4.68 20.96
CA ALA A 10 12.50 3.87 20.96
C ALA A 10 12.70 3.15 19.61
N THR A 11 11.63 2.58 19.03
CA THR A 11 11.71 1.98 17.70
C THR A 11 12.00 3.02 16.63
N VAL A 12 11.38 4.21 16.68
CA VAL A 12 11.68 5.29 15.72
C VAL A 12 13.17 5.62 15.75
N LEU A 13 13.72 5.92 16.93
CA LEU A 13 15.13 6.25 17.10
C LEU A 13 16.04 5.13 16.56
N SER A 14 15.71 3.86 16.84
CA SER A 14 16.51 2.72 16.38
C SER A 14 16.52 2.55 14.86
N VAL A 15 15.47 2.98 14.17
CA VAL A 15 15.28 2.76 12.73
C VAL A 15 15.75 3.94 11.90
N THR A 16 15.47 5.15 12.36
CA THR A 16 15.68 6.38 11.59
C THR A 16 16.84 7.20 12.13
N GLY A 17 17.28 6.95 13.37
CA GLY A 17 18.29 7.76 14.06
C GLY A 17 17.76 9.12 14.54
N VAL A 18 16.45 9.38 14.38
CA VAL A 18 15.82 10.65 14.75
C VAL A 18 15.04 10.47 16.05
N ASP A 19 15.33 11.33 17.02
CA ASP A 19 14.55 11.40 18.25
C ASP A 19 13.24 12.16 18.00
N VAL A 20 12.12 11.58 18.42
CA VAL A 20 10.78 12.10 18.16
C VAL A 20 9.94 12.08 19.41
N THR A 21 9.02 13.04 19.51
CA THR A 21 8.08 13.11 20.63
C THR A 21 6.86 12.21 20.40
N ASP A 22 6.21 11.80 21.49
CA ASP A 22 4.93 11.08 21.46
C ASP A 22 3.84 11.83 20.66
N GLY A 23 3.86 13.17 20.69
CA GLY A 23 2.97 14.00 19.88
C GLY A 23 3.24 13.85 18.38
N SER A 24 4.51 13.78 17.97
CA SER A 24 4.91 13.55 16.59
C SER A 24 4.49 12.16 16.10
N ILE A 25 4.57 11.14 16.97
CA ILE A 25 4.11 9.77 16.65
C ILE A 25 2.59 9.74 16.48
N THR A 26 1.83 10.39 17.37
CA THR A 26 0.36 10.49 17.27
C THR A 26 -0.07 11.09 15.93
N GLN A 27 0.60 12.16 15.50
CA GLN A 27 0.26 12.81 14.24
C GLN A 27 0.67 11.95 13.03
N ALA A 28 1.86 11.33 13.09
CA ALA A 28 2.29 10.40 12.05
C ALA A 28 1.37 9.18 11.94
N GLN A 29 0.87 8.66 13.06
CA GLN A 29 -0.14 7.59 13.09
C GLN A 29 -1.38 8.04 12.32
N ALA A 30 -1.94 9.22 12.62
CA ALA A 30 -3.11 9.75 11.93
C ALA A 30 -2.90 9.86 10.41
N ASP A 31 -1.73 10.34 9.96
CA ASP A 31 -1.39 10.39 8.53
C ASP A 31 -1.44 8.99 7.91
N ILE A 32 -0.80 8.00 8.54
CA ILE A 32 -0.74 6.63 8.01
C ILE A 32 -2.12 5.98 7.98
N GLU A 33 -2.99 6.25 8.95
CA GLU A 33 -4.37 5.72 8.94
C GLU A 33 -5.15 6.21 7.71
N ILE A 34 -4.99 7.48 7.33
CA ILE A 34 -5.60 8.07 6.12
C ILE A 34 -5.13 7.33 4.85
N PHE A 35 -3.83 7.04 4.74
CA PHE A 35 -3.27 6.39 3.55
C PHE A 35 -3.52 4.88 3.47
N THR A 36 -3.70 4.23 4.61
CA THR A 36 -3.83 2.76 4.70
C THR A 36 -5.27 2.29 4.75
N GLY A 37 -6.21 3.17 5.14
CA GLY A 37 -7.62 2.85 5.36
C GLY A 37 -7.86 1.92 6.54
N ARG A 38 -6.93 1.89 7.51
CA ARG A 38 -6.97 1.08 8.73
C ARG A 38 -6.63 1.95 9.92
N THR A 39 -7.28 1.72 11.04
CA THR A 39 -7.02 2.44 12.30
C THR A 39 -6.26 1.56 13.27
N TYR A 40 -5.59 2.15 14.27
CA TYR A 40 -4.88 1.40 15.32
C TYR A 40 -5.78 0.37 16.02
N ALA A 41 -7.08 0.66 16.17
CA ALA A 41 -8.05 -0.25 16.76
C ALA A 41 -8.21 -1.58 15.99
N ASP A 42 -7.89 -1.62 14.69
CA ASP A 42 -7.96 -2.83 13.86
C ASP A 42 -6.78 -3.80 14.09
N THR A 43 -5.82 -3.47 14.97
CA THR A 43 -4.56 -4.21 15.16
C THR A 43 -4.74 -5.72 15.31
N GLU A 44 -5.73 -6.17 16.07
CA GLU A 44 -6.01 -7.60 16.29
C GLU A 44 -6.41 -8.35 15.01
N ARG A 45 -6.95 -7.64 14.02
CA ARG A 45 -7.41 -8.21 12.74
C ARG A 45 -6.30 -8.22 11.68
N ILE A 46 -5.20 -7.51 11.93
CA ILE A 46 -4.10 -7.31 10.97
C ILE A 46 -3.02 -8.37 11.22
N ARG A 47 -2.48 -8.92 10.14
CA ARG A 47 -1.40 -9.93 10.23
C ARG A 47 -0.11 -9.29 10.76
N SER A 48 0.68 -10.05 11.52
CA SER A 48 1.97 -9.60 12.08
C SER A 48 2.92 -9.01 11.06
N ARG A 49 3.00 -9.58 9.85
CA ARG A 49 3.79 -9.03 8.74
C ARG A 49 3.33 -7.63 8.33
N ASP A 50 2.02 -7.39 8.25
CA ASP A 50 1.47 -6.10 7.85
C ASP A 50 1.64 -5.08 8.98
N LEU A 51 1.45 -5.49 10.24
CA LEU A 51 1.75 -4.67 11.42
C LEU A 51 3.22 -4.22 11.45
N TYR A 52 4.16 -5.08 11.07
CA TYR A 52 5.57 -4.70 10.93
C TYR A 52 5.76 -3.56 9.91
N TRP A 53 5.11 -3.63 8.76
CA TRP A 53 5.20 -2.58 7.74
C TRP A 53 4.48 -1.30 8.16
N LEU A 54 3.36 -1.40 8.87
CA LEU A 54 2.65 -0.26 9.45
C LEU A 54 3.51 0.46 10.49
N GLY A 55 4.13 -0.26 11.43
CA GLY A 55 5.04 0.34 12.40
C GLY A 55 6.23 1.03 11.74
N ARG A 56 6.82 0.42 10.70
CA ARG A 56 7.88 1.06 9.89
C ARG A 56 7.38 2.31 9.16
N ALA A 57 6.16 2.30 8.63
CA ALA A 57 5.59 3.46 7.96
C ALA A 57 5.41 4.64 8.91
N VAL A 58 4.86 4.41 10.10
CA VAL A 58 4.70 5.43 11.14
C VAL A 58 6.06 5.98 11.59
N ALA A 59 7.05 5.10 11.79
CA ALA A 59 8.40 5.52 12.18
C ALA A 59 9.06 6.44 11.14
N TYR A 60 8.96 6.09 9.85
CA TYR A 60 9.49 6.94 8.78
C TYR A 60 8.73 8.25 8.63
N GLN A 61 7.40 8.25 8.79
CA GLN A 61 6.60 9.47 8.73
C GLN A 61 6.94 10.41 9.89
N ALA A 62 7.04 9.89 11.11
CA ALA A 62 7.37 10.66 12.30
C ALA A 62 8.75 11.33 12.21
N ALA A 63 9.75 10.61 11.68
CA ALA A 63 11.10 11.15 11.49
C ALA A 63 11.21 12.17 10.35
N TRP A 64 10.37 12.04 9.32
CA TRP A 64 10.45 12.85 8.10
C TRP A 64 9.67 14.16 8.23
N ARG A 65 8.55 14.15 8.93
CA ARG A 65 7.64 15.30 9.06
C ARG A 65 8.29 16.59 9.59
N PRO A 66 9.21 16.58 10.58
CA PRO A 66 9.84 17.81 11.08
C PRO A 66 10.72 18.53 10.04
N GLY A 67 11.29 17.79 9.09
CA GLY A 67 12.17 18.34 8.05
C GLY A 67 11.43 18.87 6.83
N GLN A 68 10.09 18.90 6.86
CA GLN A 68 9.28 19.19 5.69
C GLN A 68 8.25 20.28 6.01
N PRO A 69 8.07 21.25 5.10
CA PRO A 69 6.95 22.18 5.20
C PRO A 69 5.64 21.39 5.08
N GLY A 70 4.88 21.32 6.16
CA GLY A 70 3.58 20.64 6.19
C GLY A 70 2.47 21.45 5.51
N ILE A 71 1.28 20.87 5.38
CA ILE A 71 0.06 21.54 4.88
C ILE A 71 -0.28 22.80 5.70
N GLU A 72 0.02 22.75 7.00
CA GLU A 72 -0.11 23.80 8.01
C GLU A 72 0.87 24.98 7.81
N SER A 73 1.97 24.78 7.08
CA SER A 73 2.92 25.83 6.71
C SER A 73 2.94 25.96 5.20
N ARG A 74 2.15 26.90 4.65
CA ARG A 74 2.20 27.18 3.21
C ARG A 74 3.64 27.55 2.81
N MET A 75 4.32 26.64 2.11
CA MET A 75 5.54 26.99 1.39
C MET A 75 5.10 27.64 0.08
N ASP A 76 4.96 28.97 0.08
CA ASP A 76 4.87 29.74 -1.16
C ASP A 76 6.26 29.82 -1.80
N THR A 77 6.76 28.69 -2.31
CA THR A 77 8.02 28.65 -3.05
C THR A 77 7.72 28.96 -4.50
N THR A 78 7.93 30.22 -4.88
CA THR A 78 7.60 30.75 -6.22
C THR A 78 8.69 30.48 -7.26
N ALA A 79 9.96 30.29 -6.87
CA ALA A 79 11.05 29.70 -7.65
C ALA A 79 12.35 29.63 -6.82
N GLN A 80 13.12 28.54 -6.97
CA GLN A 80 14.53 28.50 -6.56
C GLN A 80 15.35 27.99 -7.74
N SER A 81 16.21 28.86 -8.28
CA SER A 81 17.12 28.57 -9.39
C SER A 81 18.54 28.62 -8.88
N GLN A 82 19.26 27.50 -9.01
CA GLN A 82 20.72 27.48 -8.84
C GLN A 82 21.31 26.52 -9.87
N ASP A 83 22.22 27.05 -10.68
CA ASP A 83 23.09 26.34 -11.63
C ASP A 83 22.42 25.28 -12.51
N GLY A 84 21.29 25.64 -13.14
CA GLY A 84 20.64 24.84 -14.19
C GLY A 84 19.81 23.64 -13.73
N VAL A 85 19.68 23.41 -12.42
CA VAL A 85 18.83 22.34 -11.88
C VAL A 85 17.59 22.97 -11.24
N SER A 86 16.44 22.87 -11.92
CA SER A 86 15.14 23.26 -11.36
C SER A 86 14.45 22.05 -10.73
N ALA A 87 14.18 22.12 -9.43
CA ALA A 87 13.29 21.18 -8.76
C ALA A 87 11.94 21.86 -8.51
N ASN A 88 10.89 21.41 -9.19
CA ASN A 88 9.52 21.87 -8.95
C ASN A 88 8.85 20.91 -7.96
N PHE A 89 8.60 21.39 -6.75
CA PHE A 89 7.72 20.70 -5.81
C PHE A 89 6.27 21.07 -6.14
N GLY A 90 5.47 20.08 -6.53
CA GLY A 90 4.03 20.27 -6.71
C GLY A 90 3.31 20.60 -5.38
N PRO A 91 2.12 21.20 -5.42
CA PRO A 91 1.34 21.54 -4.22
C PRO A 91 0.95 20.31 -3.38
N ASP A 92 0.87 19.14 -4.00
CA ASP A 92 0.61 17.85 -3.34
C ASP A 92 1.91 17.08 -2.98
N ALA A 93 3.08 17.65 -3.24
CA ALA A 93 4.28 16.85 -3.47
C ALA A 93 4.75 16.05 -2.27
N VAL A 94 4.39 16.37 -1.03
CA VAL A 94 4.87 15.56 0.08
C VAL A 94 3.94 15.57 1.30
N VAL A 95 2.80 14.90 1.19
CA VAL A 95 1.98 14.57 2.38
C VAL A 95 2.56 13.36 3.14
N LEU A 96 3.26 12.49 2.42
CA LEU A 96 3.76 11.21 2.94
C LEU A 96 5.25 11.05 2.69
N ALA A 97 5.99 10.61 3.71
CA ALA A 97 7.41 10.31 3.59
C ALA A 97 7.66 9.25 2.50
N PRO A 98 8.70 9.41 1.66
CA PRO A 98 8.97 8.48 0.57
C PRO A 98 9.23 7.06 1.07
N MET A 99 9.89 6.92 2.23
CA MET A 99 10.11 5.62 2.86
C MET A 99 8.85 5.03 3.50
N ALA A 100 7.96 5.88 4.03
CA ALA A 100 6.65 5.45 4.50
C ALA A 100 5.79 4.94 3.33
N ALA A 101 5.76 5.64 2.20
CA ALA A 101 5.08 5.20 0.97
C ALA A 101 5.56 3.81 0.52
N ARG A 102 6.87 3.56 0.54
CA ARG A 102 7.45 2.24 0.21
C ARG A 102 7.02 1.16 1.20
N ALA A 103 6.90 1.46 2.49
CA ALA A 103 6.42 0.53 3.50
C ALA A 103 4.92 0.21 3.29
N ILE A 104 4.09 1.23 3.06
CA ILE A 104 2.65 1.07 2.81
C ILE A 104 2.39 0.25 1.54
N ASN A 105 3.19 0.41 0.49
CA ASN A 105 3.09 -0.41 -0.73
C ASN A 105 3.38 -1.92 -0.53
N ARG A 106 3.93 -2.32 0.62
CA ARG A 106 4.21 -3.73 0.96
C ARG A 106 3.07 -4.43 1.70
N LEU A 107 2.03 -3.67 2.08
CA LEU A 107 0.86 -4.18 2.78
C LEU A 107 0.09 -5.16 1.89
N SER A 108 -0.38 -6.25 2.50
CA SER A 108 -1.01 -7.36 1.78
C SER A 108 -2.26 -6.94 0.98
N TRP A 109 -3.00 -5.93 1.43
CA TRP A 109 -4.22 -5.43 0.78
C TRP A 109 -3.98 -4.33 -0.25
N ARG A 110 -2.79 -3.72 -0.30
CA ARG A 110 -2.45 -2.71 -1.32
C ARG A 110 -1.78 -3.32 -2.55
N ARG A 111 -1.34 -4.58 -2.45
CA ARG A 111 -0.76 -5.30 -3.60
C ARG A 111 -1.89 -5.83 -4.49
N SER A 112 -1.91 -5.40 -5.75
CA SER A 112 -2.68 -6.08 -6.78
C SER A 112 -2.20 -7.54 -6.87
N ARG A 113 -3.06 -8.47 -6.48
CA ARG A 113 -2.82 -9.90 -6.69
C ARG A 113 -3.39 -10.23 -8.06
N THR A 114 -2.57 -10.81 -8.93
CA THR A 114 -3.11 -11.42 -10.15
C THR A 114 -4.04 -12.55 -9.70
N VAL A 115 -5.31 -12.42 -10.05
CA VAL A 115 -6.27 -13.51 -9.90
C VAL A 115 -6.03 -14.42 -11.09
N HIS A 116 -5.52 -15.62 -10.83
CA HIS A 116 -5.45 -16.65 -11.85
C HIS A 116 -6.88 -17.07 -12.18
N ILE A 117 -7.40 -16.61 -13.32
CA ILE A 117 -8.66 -17.08 -13.86
C ILE A 117 -8.37 -18.49 -14.37
N ARG A 118 -8.88 -19.50 -13.65
CA ARG A 118 -8.62 -20.88 -14.03
C ARG A 118 -9.20 -21.13 -15.42
N SER A 119 -8.35 -21.52 -16.36
CA SER A 119 -8.81 -21.98 -17.66
C SER A 119 -9.00 -23.50 -17.60
N PRO A 120 -10.15 -24.04 -18.05
CA PRO A 120 -10.36 -25.48 -18.10
C PRO A 120 -9.30 -26.21 -18.96
N TYR A 121 -8.70 -25.52 -19.93
CA TYR A 121 -7.70 -26.08 -20.84
C TYR A 121 -6.26 -26.03 -20.31
N VAL A 122 -5.94 -25.12 -19.38
CA VAL A 122 -4.56 -24.89 -18.90
C VAL A 122 -4.34 -25.44 -17.48
N ASP A 123 -5.37 -25.36 -16.61
CA ASP A 123 -5.25 -25.70 -15.19
C ASP A 123 -5.76 -27.10 -14.84
N GLY A 124 -6.13 -27.89 -15.85
CA GLY A 124 -6.28 -29.35 -15.75
C GLY A 124 -7.39 -29.85 -14.81
N ASN A 125 -8.47 -29.09 -14.60
CA ASN A 125 -9.55 -29.49 -13.69
C ASN A 125 -10.90 -29.76 -14.38
N THR A 126 -10.88 -30.23 -15.63
CA THR A 126 -12.12 -30.53 -16.35
C THR A 126 -12.01 -31.81 -17.17
N TRP A 127 -13.17 -32.39 -17.48
CA TRP A 127 -13.37 -33.51 -18.41
C TRP A 127 -13.00 -33.16 -19.86
N LEU A 128 -12.60 -31.92 -20.12
CA LEU A 128 -12.09 -31.39 -21.38
C LEU A 128 -10.58 -31.63 -21.47
N GLY A 129 -10.12 -32.14 -22.61
CA GLY A 129 -8.70 -32.31 -22.89
C GLY A 129 -7.95 -30.97 -22.91
N PRO A 130 -6.61 -30.98 -22.78
CA PRO A 130 -5.78 -29.77 -22.71
C PRO A 130 -5.77 -28.95 -24.01
N ASP A 131 -6.11 -29.58 -25.14
CA ASP A 131 -6.22 -28.92 -26.44
C ASP A 131 -7.68 -28.50 -26.69
N PRO A 132 -7.99 -27.19 -26.77
CA PRO A 132 -9.34 -26.71 -27.02
C PRO A 132 -9.88 -27.09 -28.41
N LEU A 133 -9.03 -27.51 -29.35
CA LEU A 133 -9.41 -27.91 -30.71
C LEU A 133 -9.49 -29.43 -30.89
N ALA A 134 -9.34 -30.20 -29.81
CA ALA A 134 -9.47 -31.65 -29.87
C ALA A 134 -10.92 -32.05 -30.17
N GLU A 135 -11.11 -32.90 -31.19
CA GLU A 135 -12.44 -33.40 -31.59
C GLU A 135 -13.18 -34.10 -30.43
N GLY A 136 -12.47 -34.72 -29.48
CA GLY A 136 -13.06 -35.32 -28.29
C GLY A 136 -13.71 -34.33 -27.31
N ASN A 137 -13.42 -33.03 -27.41
CA ASN A 137 -14.08 -32.01 -26.62
C ASN A 137 -15.47 -31.64 -27.17
N ASP A 138 -15.70 -31.81 -28.48
CA ASP A 138 -16.97 -31.45 -29.13
C ASP A 138 -18.15 -32.26 -28.57
N GLU A 139 -17.90 -33.53 -28.20
CA GLU A 139 -18.90 -34.40 -27.57
C GLU A 139 -19.37 -33.88 -26.19
N SER A 140 -18.55 -33.09 -25.53
CA SER A 140 -18.82 -32.54 -24.19
C SER A 140 -19.36 -31.10 -24.21
N GLN A 141 -19.32 -30.43 -25.36
CA GLN A 141 -19.84 -29.08 -25.58
C GLN A 141 -20.87 -29.08 -26.71
N PRO A 142 -22.03 -29.74 -26.53
CA PRO A 142 -23.07 -29.73 -27.54
C PRO A 142 -23.49 -28.30 -27.86
N TRP A 143 -23.66 -28.01 -29.16
CA TRP A 143 -24.13 -26.72 -29.59
C TRP A 143 -25.56 -26.49 -29.09
N PHE A 144 -25.75 -25.40 -28.34
CA PHE A 144 -27.08 -24.92 -27.96
C PHE A 144 -27.41 -23.64 -28.73
N PRO A 145 -28.63 -23.49 -29.28
CA PRO A 145 -29.07 -22.23 -29.85
C PRO A 145 -29.12 -21.16 -28.75
N MET A 146 -28.72 -19.92 -29.06
CA MET A 146 -28.83 -18.81 -28.11
C MET A 146 -30.27 -18.66 -27.63
N GLY A 147 -30.52 -18.90 -26.35
CA GLY A 147 -31.84 -18.88 -25.72
C GLY A 147 -32.42 -20.24 -25.34
N GLY A 148 -31.78 -21.34 -25.76
CA GLY A 148 -32.06 -22.67 -25.25
C GLY A 148 -31.36 -22.88 -23.91
N ALA A 149 -32.11 -22.90 -22.81
CA ALA A 149 -31.63 -23.46 -21.56
C ALA A 149 -31.38 -24.99 -21.73
N PRO A 150 -30.50 -25.60 -20.93
CA PRO A 150 -30.29 -27.05 -20.96
C PRO A 150 -31.58 -27.85 -20.69
#